data_AF-A0A8E0VE82-F1
#
_entry.id   AF-A0A8E0VE82-F1
#
_cell.length_a   1.000
_cell.length_b   1.000
_cell.length_c   1.000
_cell.angle_alpha   90.00
_cell.angle_beta   90.00
_cell.angle_gamma   90.00
#
_symmetry.space_group_name_H-M   'P 1'
#
loop_
_entity.id
_entity.type
_entity.pdbx_description
1 polymer ?
#
loop_
_entity_poly.entity_id
_entity_poly.type
_entity_poly.pdbx_seq_one_letter_code
_entity_poly.pdbx_strand_id
1 'polypeptide(L)'
;RTKADVLHQLPPKRRELVVLDPSIIRSTRLNRHAKAMASTNLSSEQRKSAMLEYFHETGSVKIAALRQYVLDLIETGRKFLMYAHHSELLDALSNALSEKVS
;
A
#
# COMPACT_ATOMS: atom_id res chain seq x y z
N ARG A 1 -17.81 -11.39 30.50
CA ARG A 1 -18.36 -11.19 29.14
C ARG A 1 -17.26 -11.52 28.14
N THR A 2 -17.39 -12.60 27.38
CA THR A 2 -16.40 -13.03 26.38
C THR A 2 -16.73 -12.42 25.02
N LYS A 3 -15.75 -12.45 24.09
CA LYS A 3 -15.98 -11.98 22.70
C LYS A 3 -17.06 -12.81 21.98
N ALA A 4 -17.20 -14.09 22.33
CA ALA A 4 -18.24 -14.96 21.77
C ALA A 4 -19.65 -14.51 22.17
N ASP A 5 -19.84 -14.05 23.41
CA ASP A 5 -21.14 -13.62 23.94
C ASP A 5 -21.69 -12.35 23.29
N VAL A 6 -20.89 -11.64 22.47
CA VAL A 6 -21.23 -10.30 21.97
C VAL A 6 -21.04 -10.14 20.47
N LEU A 7 -20.38 -11.09 19.81
CA LEU A 7 -19.99 -10.98 18.42
C LEU A 7 -21.20 -10.85 17.48
N HIS A 8 -22.32 -11.49 17.84
CA HIS A 8 -23.59 -11.43 17.11
C HIS A 8 -24.23 -10.02 17.12
N GLN A 9 -23.77 -9.12 18.00
CA GLN A 9 -24.22 -7.73 18.09
C GLN A 9 -23.44 -6.81 17.13
N LEU A 10 -22.41 -7.34 16.46
CA LEU A 10 -21.58 -6.62 15.50
C LEU A 10 -21.85 -7.12 14.08
N PRO A 11 -21.75 -6.24 13.07
CA PRO A 11 -21.75 -6.68 11.68
C PRO A 11 -20.63 -7.70 11.40
N PRO A 12 -20.83 -8.63 10.46
CA PRO A 12 -19.82 -9.61 10.10
C PRO A 12 -18.56 -8.93 9.54
N LYS A 13 -17.39 -9.42 9.94
CA LYS A 13 -16.10 -8.94 9.44
C LYS A 13 -15.89 -9.40 8.00
N ARG A 14 -15.83 -8.46 7.04
CA ARG A 14 -15.50 -8.71 5.63
C ARG A 14 -14.02 -8.48 5.36
N ARG A 15 -13.43 -9.30 4.49
CA ARG A 15 -12.06 -9.12 3.97
C ARG A 15 -12.10 -9.27 2.46
N GLU A 16 -11.65 -8.24 1.76
CA GLU A 16 -11.68 -8.18 0.30
C GLU A 16 -10.31 -7.75 -0.21
N LEU A 17 -9.91 -8.32 -1.36
CA LEU A 17 -8.73 -7.87 -2.08
C LEU A 17 -9.18 -6.82 -3.09
N VAL A 18 -8.65 -5.61 -2.94
CA VAL A 18 -8.89 -4.51 -3.87
C VAL A 18 -7.81 -4.55 -4.95
N VAL A 19 -8.23 -4.66 -6.20
CA VAL A 19 -7.32 -4.56 -7.35
C VAL A 19 -7.21 -3.08 -7.74
N LEU A 20 -5.99 -2.55 -7.74
CA LEU A 20 -5.69 -1.20 -8.20
C LEU A 20 -5.56 -1.17 -9.74
N ASP A 21 -5.77 -0.01 -10.35
CA ASP A 21 -5.59 0.16 -11.79
C ASP A 21 -4.12 -0.10 -12.20
N PRO A 22 -3.85 -1.18 -12.96
CA PRO A 22 -2.48 -1.54 -13.34
C PRO A 22 -1.90 -0.58 -14.37
N SER A 23 -2.71 0.17 -15.12
CA SER A 23 -2.24 1.13 -16.13
C SER A 23 -1.49 2.31 -15.52
N ILE A 24 -1.80 2.63 -14.26
CA ILE A 24 -1.17 3.72 -13.50
C ILE A 24 0.17 3.28 -12.89
N ILE A 25 0.37 1.97 -12.69
CA ILE A 25 1.54 1.43 -11.98
C ILE A 25 2.69 1.20 -12.97
N ARG A 26 3.73 2.03 -12.86
CA ARG A 26 4.96 1.89 -13.65
C ARG A 26 5.88 0.81 -13.04
N SER A 27 5.77 -0.43 -13.52
CA SER A 27 6.51 -1.57 -12.97
C SER A 27 7.98 -1.68 -13.41
N THR A 28 8.47 -0.83 -14.32
CA THR A 28 9.83 -0.92 -14.88
C THR A 28 10.93 -0.84 -13.80
N ARG A 29 10.83 0.12 -12.87
CA ARG A 29 11.75 0.26 -11.74
C ARG A 29 11.61 -0.90 -10.77
N LEU A 30 10.39 -1.27 -10.40
CA LEU A 30 10.12 -2.41 -9.52
C LEU A 30 10.75 -3.71 -10.06
N ASN A 31 10.58 -3.98 -11.35
CA ASN A 31 11.15 -5.15 -12.01
C ASN A 31 12.68 -5.17 -11.96
N ARG A 32 13.32 -4.00 -12.04
CA ARG A 32 14.78 -3.88 -11.88
C ARG A 32 15.22 -4.26 -10.47
N HIS A 33 14.58 -3.71 -9.44
CA HIS A 33 14.91 -4.04 -8.05
C HIS A 33 14.54 -5.49 -7.69
N ALA A 34 13.46 -6.04 -8.28
CA ALA A 34 13.10 -7.45 -8.14
C ALA A 34 14.20 -8.38 -8.67
N LYS A 35 14.72 -8.08 -9.87
CA LYS A 35 15.85 -8.83 -10.47
C LYS A 35 17.12 -8.73 -9.63
N ALA A 36 17.43 -7.54 -9.13
CA ALA A 36 18.59 -7.34 -8.26
C ALA A 36 18.47 -8.16 -6.96
N MET A 37 17.30 -8.13 -6.31
CA MET A 37 17.03 -8.88 -5.07
C MET A 37 17.10 -10.41 -5.30
N ALA A 38 16.63 -10.88 -6.45
CA ALA A 38 16.66 -12.31 -6.80
C ALA A 38 18.06 -12.82 -7.22
N SER A 39 19.07 -11.95 -7.31
CA SER A 39 20.42 -12.35 -7.70
C SER A 39 21.06 -13.28 -6.67
N THR A 40 21.61 -14.39 -7.15
CA THR A 40 22.27 -15.42 -6.31
C THR A 40 23.70 -15.05 -5.92
N ASN A 41 24.32 -14.12 -6.65
CA ASN A 41 25.75 -13.81 -6.53
C ASN A 41 26.05 -12.64 -5.57
N LEU A 42 25.08 -12.24 -4.75
CA LEU A 42 25.22 -11.13 -3.80
C LEU A 42 25.81 -11.60 -2.48
N SER A 43 26.66 -10.77 -1.88
CA SER A 43 27.03 -10.93 -0.46
C SER A 43 25.81 -10.75 0.45
N SER A 44 25.90 -11.19 1.69
CA SER A 44 24.82 -11.03 2.69
C SER A 44 24.38 -9.58 2.86
N GLU A 45 25.34 -8.64 2.87
CA GLU A 45 25.06 -7.21 2.98
C GLU A 45 24.37 -6.67 1.72
N GLN A 46 24.87 -7.03 0.54
CA GLN A 46 24.27 -6.61 -0.74
C GLN A 46 22.85 -7.15 -0.90
N ARG A 47 22.60 -8.39 -0.48
CA ARG A 47 21.25 -8.98 -0.50
C ARG A 47 20.31 -8.22 0.43
N LYS A 48 20.76 -7.85 1.62
CA LYS A 48 19.97 -7.04 2.56
C LYS A 48 19.63 -5.67 1.95
N SER A 49 20.61 -5.00 1.34
CA SER A 49 20.37 -3.72 0.67
C SER A 49 19.39 -3.86 -0.49
N ALA A 50 19.59 -4.85 -1.37
CA ALA A 50 18.68 -5.10 -2.50
C ALA A 50 17.24 -5.43 -2.04
N MET A 51 17.09 -6.15 -0.93
CA MET A 51 15.79 -6.40 -0.32
C MET A 51 15.12 -5.12 0.19
N LEU A 52 15.86 -4.22 0.86
CA LEU A 52 15.33 -2.94 1.34
C LEU A 52 14.93 -2.03 0.18
N GLU A 53 15.74 -1.96 -0.87
CA GLU A 53 15.42 -1.20 -2.09
C GLU A 53 14.16 -1.76 -2.77
N TYR A 54 14.09 -3.08 -2.93
CA TYR A 54 12.91 -3.73 -3.48
C TYR A 54 11.66 -3.45 -2.63
N PHE A 55 11.76 -3.58 -1.30
CA PHE A 55 10.68 -3.27 -0.38
C PHE A 55 10.21 -1.82 -0.54
N HIS A 56 11.14 -0.85 -0.53
CA HIS A 56 10.82 0.56 -0.76
C HIS A 56 10.10 0.78 -2.09
N GLU A 57 10.63 0.21 -3.18
CA GLU A 57 10.06 0.36 -4.51
C GLU A 57 8.65 -0.24 -4.61
N THR A 58 8.34 -1.33 -3.89
CA THR A 58 6.98 -1.91 -3.88
C THR A 58 5.92 -0.96 -3.32
N GLY A 59 6.29 -0.04 -2.42
CA GLY A 59 5.43 1.01 -1.90
C GLY A 59 5.31 2.16 -2.90
N SER A 60 6.46 2.67 -3.35
CA SER A 60 6.56 3.86 -4.21
C SER A 60 5.75 3.72 -5.51
N VAL A 61 5.86 2.59 -6.23
CA VAL A 61 5.14 2.41 -7.51
C VAL A 61 3.62 2.35 -7.37
N LYS A 62 3.10 2.10 -6.16
CA LYS A 62 1.65 2.01 -5.89
C LYS A 62 1.03 3.36 -5.54
N ILE A 63 1.82 4.37 -5.18
CA ILE A 63 1.34 5.65 -4.64
C ILE A 63 0.30 6.30 -5.56
N ALA A 64 0.58 6.37 -6.87
CA ALA A 64 -0.34 7.01 -7.81
C ALA A 64 -1.70 6.30 -7.91
N ALA A 65 -1.71 4.97 -8.03
CA ALA A 65 -2.95 4.19 -8.11
C ALA A 65 -3.72 4.20 -6.78
N LEU A 66 -3.01 4.19 -5.65
CA LEU A 66 -3.61 4.32 -4.32
C LEU A 66 -4.23 5.71 -4.10
N ARG A 67 -3.56 6.78 -4.56
CA ARG A 67 -4.10 8.14 -4.50
C ARG A 67 -5.46 8.20 -5.19
N GLN A 68 -5.55 7.70 -6.42
CA GLN A 68 -6.82 7.64 -7.15
C GLN A 68 -7.88 6.87 -6.36
N TYR A 69 -7.58 5.64 -5.94
CA TYR A 69 -8.53 4.79 -5.22
C TYR A 69 -9.04 5.43 -3.91
N VAL A 70 -8.17 6.06 -3.13
CA VAL A 70 -8.54 6.72 -1.88
C VAL A 70 -9.42 7.94 -2.14
N LEU A 71 -9.11 8.72 -3.18
CA LEU A 71 -9.92 9.87 -3.57
C LEU A 71 -11.33 9.46 -4.02
N ASP A 72 -11.45 8.40 -4.81
CA ASP A 72 -12.73 7.83 -5.22
C ASP A 72 -13.53 7.34 -3.98
N LEU A 73 -12.85 6.70 -3.03
CA LEU A 73 -13.48 6.22 -1.79
C LEU A 73 -14.05 7.38 -0.95
N ILE A 74 -13.35 8.51 -0.89
CA ILE A 74 -13.82 9.70 -0.17
C ILE A 74 -15.03 10.31 -0.86
N GLU A 75 -15.06 10.35 -2.19
CA GLU A 75 -16.21 10.85 -2.96
C GLU A 75 -17.48 10.03 -2.68
N THR A 76 -17.35 8.75 -2.32
CA THR A 76 -18.49 7.94 -1.86
C THR A 76 -19.00 8.29 -0.45
N GLY A 77 -18.39 9.25 0.25
CA GLY A 77 -18.80 9.71 1.59
C GLY A 77 -18.54 8.69 2.71
N ARG A 78 -17.67 7.70 2.47
CA ARG A 78 -17.39 6.63 3.43
C ARG A 78 -16.24 6.99 4.38
N LYS A 79 -16.41 6.70 5.67
CA LYS A 79 -15.33 6.75 6.67
C LYS A 79 -14.51 5.46 6.61
N PHE A 80 -13.19 5.58 6.67
CA PHE A 80 -12.29 4.43 6.65
C PHE A 80 -11.07 4.68 7.54
N LEU A 81 -10.40 3.57 7.91
CA LEU A 81 -9.09 3.58 8.53
C LEU A 81 -8.09 3.01 7.53
N MET A 82 -6.92 3.63 7.44
CA MET A 82 -5.85 3.21 6.54
C MET A 82 -4.62 2.82 7.35
N TYR A 83 -3.99 1.72 6.93
CA TYR A 83 -2.75 1.22 7.51
C TYR A 83 -1.75 0.97 6.38
N ALA A 84 -0.52 1.43 6.54
CA ALA A 84 0.56 1.17 5.60
C ALA A 84 1.90 1.06 6.33
N HIS A 85 2.83 0.29 5.75
CA HIS A 85 4.18 0.12 6.29
C HIS A 85 5.18 1.15 5.76
N HIS A 86 4.87 1.83 4.65
CA HIS A 86 5.73 2.85 4.05
C HIS A 86 5.24 4.24 4.45
N SER A 87 6.08 5.01 5.15
CA SER A 87 5.75 6.40 5.53
C SER A 87 5.55 7.28 4.30
N GLU A 88 6.39 7.13 3.26
CA GLU A 88 6.27 7.87 2.00
C GLU A 88 4.86 7.77 1.38
N LEU A 89 4.24 6.58 1.47
CA LEU A 89 2.89 6.36 0.98
C LEU A 89 1.85 7.10 1.84
N LEU A 90 2.01 7.06 3.17
CA LEU A 90 1.13 7.80 4.09
C LEU A 90 1.26 9.31 3.87
N ASP A 91 2.47 9.82 3.71
CA ASP A 91 2.76 11.24 3.48
C ASP A 91 2.17 11.70 2.14
N ALA A 92 2.38 10.93 1.07
CA ALA A 92 1.84 11.25 -0.25
C ALA A 92 0.30 11.30 -0.25
N LEU A 93 -0.35 10.38 0.46
CA LEU A 93 -1.81 10.40 0.58
C LEU A 93 -2.28 11.55 1.47
N SER A 94 -1.62 11.81 2.61
CA SER A 94 -1.94 12.94 3.48
C SER A 94 -1.90 14.28 2.74
N ASN A 95 -0.84 14.49 1.95
CA ASN A 95 -0.69 15.68 1.12
C ASN A 95 -1.80 15.78 0.07
N ALA A 96 -2.08 14.69 -0.65
CA ALA A 96 -3.14 14.64 -1.67
C ALA A 96 -4.52 14.97 -1.09
N LEU A 97 -4.79 14.56 0.14
CA LEU A 97 -6.06 14.85 0.83
C LEU A 97 -6.12 16.29 1.33
N SER A 98 -5.01 16.83 1.80
CA SER A 98 -4.93 18.22 2.26
C SER A 98 -5.13 19.21 1.11
N GLU A 99 -4.62 18.89 -0.09
CA GLU A 99 -4.86 19.65 -1.32
C GLU A 99 -6.33 19.66 -1.76
N LYS A 100 -7.07 18.55 -1.56
CA LYS A 100 -8.48 18.42 -1.99
C LYS A 100 -9.46 19.11 -1.03
N VAL A 101 -9.09 19.29 0.24
CA VAL A 101 -9.94 19.87 1.28
C VAL A 101 -9.75 21.39 1.43
N SER A 102 -8.71 21.95 0.79
CA SER A 102 -8.48 23.40 0.68
C SER A 102 -9.29 24.02 -0.45
#